data_AF-A0A2E3PDB2-F1
#
_entry.id   AF-A0A2E3PDB2-F1
#
_cell.length_a   1.000
_cell.length_b   1.000
_cell.length_c   1.000
_cell.angle_alpha   90.00
_cell.angle_beta   90.00
_cell.angle_gamma   90.00
#
_symmetry.space_group_name_H-M   'P 1'
#
loop_
_entity.id
_entity.type
_entity.pdbx_description
1 polymer ?
#
loop_
_entity_poly.entity_id
_entity_poly.type
_entity_poly.pdbx_seq_one_letter_code
_entity_poly.pdbx_strand_id
1 'polypeptide(L)'
;MSFHDMPSPQKMARVFGYALTLGDSPAWHDFSRFAEIYLSEEERAKLAHAALKALGGNDLLHVIADAFSRAGPPREAWYNPLPEAREWADWATPAEREAYCLAAFEAMPSARRKAFLHHVQGRDAA
;
A
#
# COMPACT_ATOMS: atom_id res chain seq x y z
N MET A 1 4.23 10.94 38.80
CA MET A 1 5.38 10.44 38.02
C MET A 1 5.45 11.26 36.73
N SER A 2 6.57 11.94 36.48
CA SER A 2 6.73 12.75 35.26
C SER A 2 6.78 11.85 34.04
N PHE A 3 6.41 12.36 32.85
CA PHE A 3 6.48 11.58 31.62
C PHE A 3 7.90 11.06 31.36
N HIS A 4 8.91 11.84 31.71
CA HIS A 4 10.32 11.47 31.55
C HIS A 4 10.75 10.28 32.41
N ASP A 5 10.18 10.11 33.60
CA ASP A 5 10.57 9.08 34.57
C ASP A 5 9.92 7.71 34.27
N MET A 6 9.00 7.64 33.32
CA MET A 6 8.29 6.40 33.01
C MET A 6 9.16 5.43 32.20
N PRO A 7 9.03 4.11 32.44
CA PRO A 7 9.61 3.13 31.54
C PRO A 7 8.98 3.21 30.14
N SER A 8 9.72 2.78 29.12
CA SER A 8 9.35 2.94 27.71
C SER A 8 7.96 2.39 27.36
N PRO A 9 7.52 1.22 27.86
CA PRO A 9 6.17 0.73 27.59
C PRO A 9 5.05 1.67 28.09
N GLN A 10 5.21 2.28 29.26
CA GLN A 10 4.23 3.22 29.81
C GLN A 10 4.23 4.56 29.05
N LYS A 11 5.39 5.00 28.54
CA LYS A 11 5.46 6.14 27.61
C LYS A 11 4.69 5.83 26.33
N MET A 12 4.92 4.65 25.75
CA MET A 12 4.25 4.24 24.52
C MET A 12 2.74 4.10 24.69
N ALA A 13 2.26 3.56 25.82
CA ALA A 13 0.84 3.48 26.12
C ALA A 13 0.15 4.87 26.16
N ARG A 14 0.84 5.89 26.68
CA ARG A 14 0.34 7.27 26.64
C ARG A 14 0.34 7.86 25.23
N VAL A 15 1.41 7.65 24.46
CA VAL A 15 1.45 8.10 23.06
C VAL A 15 0.31 7.47 22.26
N PHE A 16 0.05 6.17 22.47
CA PHE A 16 -1.10 5.50 21.85
C PHE A 16 -2.43 6.15 22.24
N GLY A 17 -2.62 6.45 23.53
CA GLY A 17 -3.80 7.17 24.00
C GLY A 17 -3.97 8.54 23.34
N TYR A 18 -2.88 9.29 23.12
CA TYR A 18 -2.95 10.56 22.40
C TYR A 18 -3.31 10.39 20.93
N ALA A 19 -2.70 9.43 20.23
CA ALA A 19 -3.02 9.13 18.84
C ALA A 19 -4.51 8.78 18.66
N LEU A 20 -5.06 7.96 19.56
CA LEU A 20 -6.49 7.63 19.58
C LEU A 20 -7.39 8.83 19.88
N THR A 21 -6.96 9.74 20.77
CA THR A 21 -7.75 10.90 21.19
C THR A 21 -7.80 11.97 20.11
N LEU A 22 -6.67 12.22 19.43
CA LEU A 22 -6.57 13.21 18.36
C LEU A 22 -7.18 12.68 17.05
N GLY A 23 -6.99 11.40 16.77
CA GLY A 23 -7.62 10.70 15.65
C GLY A 23 -7.21 11.17 14.26
N ASP A 24 -6.28 12.12 14.15
CA ASP A 24 -5.82 12.70 12.89
C ASP A 24 -4.55 12.02 12.37
N SER A 25 -4.31 12.17 11.07
CA SER A 25 -3.12 11.60 10.40
C SER A 25 -1.79 12.06 11.04
N PRO A 26 -1.59 13.34 11.42
CA PRO A 26 -0.39 13.78 12.14
C PRO A 26 -0.11 13.03 13.43
N ALA A 27 -1.13 12.79 14.28
CA ALA A 27 -0.94 12.07 15.53
C ALA A 27 -0.52 10.61 15.32
N TRP A 28 -1.04 9.95 14.28
CA TRP A 28 -0.61 8.60 13.90
C TRP A 28 0.80 8.57 13.29
N HIS A 29 1.22 9.64 12.60
CA HIS A 29 2.61 9.79 12.15
C HIS A 29 3.59 9.93 13.32
N ASP A 30 3.25 10.76 14.30
CA ASP A 30 4.08 10.92 15.50
C ASP A 30 4.11 9.63 16.33
N PHE A 31 2.99 8.90 16.41
CA PHE A 31 2.95 7.56 17.00
C PHE A 31 4.00 6.62 16.38
N SER A 32 4.11 6.59 15.06
CA SER A 32 5.11 5.74 14.36
C SER A 32 6.53 6.10 14.80
N ARG A 33 6.87 7.40 14.88
CA ARG A 33 8.20 7.83 15.34
C ARG A 33 8.47 7.44 16.79
N PHE A 34 7.49 7.61 17.68
CA PHE A 34 7.66 7.23 19.09
C PHE A 34 7.71 5.72 19.28
N ALA A 35 7.04 4.93 18.43
CA ALA A 35 7.16 3.48 18.43
C ALA A 35 8.59 3.02 18.08
N GLU A 36 9.30 3.72 17.19
CA GLU A 36 10.72 3.44 16.91
C GLU A 36 11.63 3.69 18.12
N ILE A 37 11.30 4.70 18.93
CA ILE A 37 12.09 5.10 20.10
C ILE A 37 11.81 4.21 21.31
N TYR A 38 10.54 3.86 21.55
CA TYR A 38 10.11 3.22 22.80
C TYR A 38 9.86 1.72 22.71
N LEU A 39 9.70 1.16 21.52
CA LEU A 39 9.50 -0.27 21.31
C LEU A 39 10.74 -0.89 20.67
N SER A 40 11.02 -2.14 21.03
CA SER A 40 11.96 -2.99 20.29
C SER A 40 11.40 -3.37 18.92
N GLU A 41 12.27 -3.87 18.04
CA GLU A 41 11.86 -4.38 16.72
C GLU A 41 10.84 -5.52 16.84
N GLU A 42 11.04 -6.43 17.80
CA GLU A 42 10.11 -7.54 18.07
C GLU A 42 8.73 -7.04 18.52
N GLU A 43 8.69 -6.04 19.41
CA GLU A 43 7.43 -5.44 19.88
C GLU A 43 6.70 -4.70 18.76
N ARG A 44 7.42 -3.97 17.90
CA ARG A 44 6.83 -3.32 16.71
C ARG A 44 6.23 -4.35 15.75
N ALA A 45 6.93 -5.45 15.49
CA ALA A 45 6.43 -6.52 14.62
C ALA A 45 5.17 -7.17 15.19
N LYS A 46 5.14 -7.46 16.50
CA LYS A 46 3.95 -8.02 17.18
C LYS A 46 2.77 -7.04 17.15
N LEU A 47 3.02 -5.76 17.39
CA LEU A 47 2.00 -4.71 17.31
C LEU A 47 1.41 -4.61 15.91
N ALA A 48 2.25 -4.56 14.87
CA ALA A 48 1.81 -4.53 13.48
C ALA A 48 0.98 -5.78 13.14
N HIS A 49 1.45 -6.97 13.53
CA HIS A 49 0.71 -8.21 13.30
C HIS A 49 -0.66 -8.21 14.01
N ALA A 50 -0.72 -7.77 15.26
CA ALA A 50 -1.97 -7.68 16.01
C ALA A 50 -2.95 -6.68 15.39
N ALA A 51 -2.45 -5.51 14.95
CA ALA A 51 -3.25 -4.49 14.28
C ALA A 51 -3.81 -5.01 12.94
N LEU A 52 -2.97 -5.63 12.10
CA LEU A 52 -3.39 -6.23 10.83
C LEU A 52 -4.43 -7.35 11.04
N LYS A 53 -4.26 -8.18 12.07
CA LYS A 53 -5.25 -9.22 12.42
C LYS A 53 -6.60 -8.66 12.87
N ALA A 54 -6.63 -7.45 13.40
CA ALA A 54 -7.85 -6.77 13.82
C ALA A 54 -8.60 -6.13 12.63
N LEU A 55 -7.92 -5.94 11.49
CA LEU A 55 -8.55 -5.52 10.24
C LEU A 55 -9.29 -6.69 9.58
N GLY A 56 -10.45 -6.41 8.99
CA GLY A 56 -11.21 -7.37 8.19
C GLY A 56 -11.29 -6.99 6.71
N GLY A 57 -11.51 -7.98 5.83
CA GLY A 57 -11.90 -7.76 4.44
C GLY A 57 -11.00 -6.79 3.64
N ASN A 58 -11.62 -5.78 3.02
CA ASN A 58 -10.96 -4.81 2.13
C ASN A 58 -9.99 -3.88 2.86
N ASP A 59 -10.21 -3.57 4.14
CA ASP A 59 -9.36 -2.65 4.91
C ASP A 59 -7.96 -3.23 5.11
N LEU A 60 -7.86 -4.56 5.30
CA LEU A 60 -6.57 -5.25 5.40
C LEU A 60 -5.78 -5.12 4.09
N LEU A 61 -6.43 -5.35 2.95
CA LEU A 61 -5.77 -5.27 1.65
C LEU A 61 -5.35 -3.83 1.32
N HIS A 62 -6.18 -2.84 1.65
CA HIS A 62 -5.84 -1.43 1.46
C HIS A 62 -4.65 -1.00 2.33
N VAL A 63 -4.62 -1.38 3.62
CA VAL A 63 -3.51 -1.04 4.52
C VAL A 63 -2.21 -1.71 4.08
N ILE A 64 -2.26 -2.96 3.62
CA ILE A 64 -1.07 -3.64 3.06
C ILE A 64 -0.63 -2.94 1.78
N ALA A 65 -1.54 -2.63 0.86
CA ALA A 65 -1.20 -1.95 -0.39
C ALA A 65 -0.52 -0.59 -0.15
N ASP A 66 -1.09 0.20 0.77
CA ASP A 66 -0.55 1.50 1.18
C ASP A 66 0.82 1.37 1.87
N ALA A 67 0.94 0.45 2.83
CA ALA A 67 2.18 0.23 3.59
C ALA A 67 3.34 -0.32 2.75
N PHE A 68 3.04 -1.14 1.74
CA PHE A 68 4.06 -1.75 0.87
C PHE A 68 4.20 -1.04 -0.48
N SER A 69 3.41 0.02 -0.72
CA SER A 69 3.29 0.68 -2.01
C SER A 69 2.96 -0.27 -3.18
N ARG A 70 2.28 -1.40 -2.93
CA ARG A 70 1.96 -2.44 -3.94
C ARG A 70 0.49 -2.43 -4.27
N ALA A 71 0.12 -2.36 -5.55
CA ALA A 71 -1.29 -2.41 -5.94
C ALA A 71 -1.87 -3.83 -5.95
N GLY A 72 -1.02 -4.87 -6.00
CA GLY A 72 -1.48 -6.24 -6.17
C GLY A 72 -2.01 -6.51 -7.59
N PRO A 73 -2.70 -7.66 -7.82
CA PRO A 73 -3.22 -7.99 -9.15
C PRO A 73 -4.32 -7.00 -9.60
N PRO A 74 -4.45 -6.74 -10.91
CA PRO A 74 -5.57 -5.97 -11.44
C PRO A 74 -6.91 -6.57 -11.00
N ARG A 75 -7.82 -5.72 -10.52
CA ARG A 75 -9.18 -6.14 -10.13
C ARG A 75 -9.96 -6.63 -11.36
N GLU A 76 -10.87 -7.58 -11.15
CA GLU A 76 -11.82 -7.98 -12.19
C GLU A 76 -12.66 -6.77 -12.63
N ALA A 77 -12.80 -6.59 -13.93
CA ALA A 77 -13.63 -5.54 -14.49
C ALA A 77 -15.07 -6.03 -14.67
N TRP A 78 -16.05 -5.22 -14.29
CA TRP A 78 -17.47 -5.60 -14.41
C TRP A 78 -18.01 -5.43 -15.83
N TYR A 79 -17.55 -4.44 -16.59
CA TYR A 79 -18.05 -4.16 -17.94
C TYR A 79 -16.96 -3.86 -18.95
N ASN A 80 -16.07 -2.91 -18.66
CA ASN A 80 -14.98 -2.52 -19.56
C ASN A 80 -13.65 -2.65 -18.83
N PRO A 81 -12.70 -3.47 -19.27
CA PRO A 81 -11.45 -3.64 -18.53
C PRO A 81 -10.50 -2.44 -18.59
N LEU A 82 -10.66 -1.51 -19.55
CA LEU A 82 -9.65 -0.48 -19.78
C LEU A 82 -9.65 0.67 -18.76
N PRO A 83 -10.79 1.27 -18.37
CA PRO A 83 -10.80 2.32 -17.34
C PRO A 83 -10.29 1.81 -15.98
N GLU A 84 -10.73 0.63 -15.57
CA GLU A 84 -10.34 -0.04 -14.34
C GLU A 84 -8.85 -0.43 -14.34
N ALA A 85 -8.33 -0.88 -15.50
CA ALA A 85 -6.89 -1.13 -15.64
C ALA A 85 -6.06 0.16 -15.58
N ARG A 86 -6.60 1.31 -16.01
CA ARG A 86 -5.92 2.62 -15.90
C ARG A 86 -5.88 3.10 -14.46
N GLU A 87 -7.02 3.07 -13.78
CA GLU A 87 -7.10 3.34 -12.34
C GLU A 87 -6.14 2.42 -11.58
N TRP A 88 -6.08 1.13 -11.96
CA TRP A 88 -5.12 0.20 -11.38
C TRP A 88 -3.65 0.55 -11.69
N ALA A 89 -3.34 1.11 -12.84
CA ALA A 89 -1.98 1.50 -13.18
C ALA A 89 -1.52 2.74 -12.40
N ASP A 90 -2.44 3.63 -11.99
CA ASP A 90 -2.10 4.89 -11.32
C ASP A 90 -1.46 4.70 -9.93
N TRP A 91 -1.93 3.69 -9.18
CA TRP A 91 -1.41 3.30 -7.86
C TRP A 91 -0.49 2.06 -7.85
N ALA A 92 -0.21 1.43 -9.00
CA ALA A 92 0.68 0.27 -9.10
C ALA A 92 2.16 0.65 -9.09
N THR A 93 3.00 -0.21 -8.49
CA THR A 93 4.46 -0.03 -8.57
C THR A 93 4.94 -0.07 -10.01
N PRO A 94 6.08 0.54 -10.35
CA PRO A 94 6.71 0.37 -11.65
C PRO A 94 6.92 -1.10 -12.02
N ALA A 95 7.39 -1.91 -11.06
CA ALA A 95 7.60 -3.35 -11.26
C ALA A 95 6.31 -4.11 -11.58
N GLU A 96 5.21 -3.82 -10.89
CA GLU A 96 3.90 -4.42 -11.19
C GLU A 96 3.43 -4.00 -12.59
N ARG A 97 3.51 -2.72 -12.93
CA ARG A 97 3.11 -2.23 -14.25
C ARG A 97 3.88 -2.91 -15.38
N GLU A 98 5.20 -3.03 -15.25
CA GLU A 98 6.05 -3.68 -16.24
C GLU A 98 5.73 -5.17 -16.36
N ALA A 99 5.61 -5.88 -15.23
CA ALA A 99 5.33 -7.31 -15.21
C ALA A 99 3.97 -7.64 -15.83
N TYR A 100 2.90 -6.95 -15.40
CA TYR A 100 1.56 -7.19 -15.92
C TYR A 100 1.40 -6.72 -17.37
N CYS A 101 2.06 -5.63 -17.77
CA CYS A 101 2.08 -5.18 -19.18
C CYS A 101 2.74 -6.21 -20.09
N LEU A 102 3.92 -6.71 -19.71
CA LEU A 102 4.65 -7.71 -20.49
C LEU A 102 3.84 -9.02 -20.59
N ALA A 103 3.35 -9.53 -19.47
CA ALA A 103 2.56 -10.76 -19.44
C ALA A 103 1.28 -10.63 -20.30
N ALA A 104 0.57 -9.51 -20.21
CA ALA A 104 -0.61 -9.25 -21.03
C ALA A 104 -0.25 -9.17 -22.52
N PHE A 105 0.86 -8.52 -22.87
CA PHE A 105 1.33 -8.42 -24.25
C PHE A 105 1.72 -9.78 -24.83
N GLU A 106 2.48 -10.59 -24.08
CA GLU A 106 2.93 -11.91 -24.52
C GLU A 106 1.78 -12.89 -24.74
N ALA A 107 0.71 -12.79 -23.95
CA ALA A 107 -0.49 -13.60 -24.09
C ALA A 107 -1.35 -13.24 -25.32
N MET A 108 -1.10 -12.10 -25.99
CA MET A 108 -1.87 -11.70 -27.17
C MET A 108 -1.52 -12.52 -28.42
N PRO A 109 -2.50 -12.78 -29.32
CA PRO A 109 -2.24 -13.32 -30.64
C PRO A 109 -1.24 -12.46 -31.42
N SER A 110 -0.42 -13.08 -32.27
CA SER A 110 0.66 -12.39 -33.02
C SER A 110 0.16 -11.18 -33.83
N ALA A 111 -0.99 -11.31 -34.50
CA ALA A 111 -1.62 -10.21 -35.23
C ALA A 111 -1.99 -9.03 -34.30
N ARG A 112 -2.45 -9.32 -33.08
CA ARG A 112 -2.83 -8.30 -32.10
C ARG A 112 -1.61 -7.62 -31.47
N ARG A 113 -0.54 -8.37 -31.19
CA ARG A 113 0.75 -7.80 -30.76
C ARG A 113 1.28 -6.78 -31.75
N LYS A 114 1.24 -7.11 -33.06
CA LYS A 114 1.69 -6.18 -34.12
C LYS A 114 0.85 -4.91 -34.16
N ALA A 115 -0.48 -5.03 -34.07
CA ALA A 115 -1.38 -3.87 -34.02
C ALA A 115 -1.17 -3.02 -32.76
N PHE A 116 -0.90 -3.65 -31.61
CA PHE A 116 -0.61 -2.97 -30.36
C PHE A 116 0.70 -2.16 -30.46
N LEU A 117 1.77 -2.78 -30.97
CA LEU A 117 3.06 -2.10 -31.21
C LEU A 117 2.89 -0.87 -32.12
N HIS A 118 2.16 -1.01 -33.23
CA HIS A 118 1.87 0.11 -34.12
C HIS A 118 1.11 1.24 -33.39
N HIS A 119 0.16 0.90 -32.51
CA HIS A 119 -0.59 1.90 -31.76
C HIS A 119 0.27 2.69 -30.76
N VAL A 120 1.14 2.00 -30.01
CA VAL A 120 1.97 2.66 -28.99
C VAL A 120 3.14 3.44 -29.61
N GLN A 121 3.79 2.88 -30.63
CA GLN A 121 4.87 3.56 -31.36
C GLN A 121 4.37 4.77 -32.16
N GLY A 122 3.14 4.72 -32.67
CA GLY A 122 2.52 5.85 -33.36
C GLY A 122 2.15 7.03 -32.46
N ARG A 123 2.17 6.87 -31.12
CA ARG A 123 1.96 7.98 -30.18
C ARG A 123 3.24 8.73 -29.81
N ASP A 124 4.42 8.14 -30.00
CA ASP A 124 5.70 8.83 -29.78
C ASP A 124 6.01 9.86 -30.90
N ALA A 125 5.20 9.89 -31.96
CA ALA A 125 5.33 10.80 -33.10
C ALA A 125 4.32 11.96 -33.10
N ALA A 126 3.53 12.15 -32.03
CA ALA A 126 2.46 13.16 -31.92
C ALA A 126 2.66 14.09 -30.72
#